data_AF-A0A7Y4VPV4-F1
#
_entry.id   AF-A0A7Y4VPV4-F1
#
_cell.length_a   1.000
_cell.length_b   1.000
_cell.length_c   1.000
_cell.angle_alpha   90.00
_cell.angle_beta   90.00
_cell.angle_gamma   90.00
#
_symmetry.space_group_name_H-M   'P 1'
#
loop_
_entity.id
_entity.type
_entity.pdbx_description
1 polymer ?
#
loop_
_entity_poly.entity_id
_entity_poly.type
_entity_poly.pdbx_seq_one_letter_code
_entity_poly.pdbx_strand_id
1 'polypeptide(L)' 'MMKEQLLEQALKLSDAERADLAAILIDSLDRTVEPNSDVAWESEIARGVAELDRGDVAAVPGAEARKQWLR' A
#
# COMPACT_ATOMS: atom_id res chain seq x y z
N MET A 1 -4.02 28.30 4.32
CA MET A 1 -5.45 28.56 4.57
C MET A 1 -6.34 27.49 3.94
N MET A 2 -6.27 27.23 2.63
CA MET A 2 -7.19 26.30 1.97
C MET A 2 -7.01 24.83 2.42
N LYS A 3 -5.77 24.38 2.65
CA LYS A 3 -5.48 23.02 3.14
C LYS A 3 -6.06 22.78 4.53
N GLU A 4 -5.88 23.75 5.43
CA GLU A 4 -6.35 23.65 6.81
C GLU A 4 -7.89 23.62 6.88
N GLN A 5 -8.56 24.43 6.05
CA GLN A 5 -10.02 24.42 5.94
C GLN A 5 -10.56 23.09 5.39
N LEU A 6 -9.89 22.50 4.38
CA LEU A 6 -10.26 21.19 3.84
C LEU A 6 -10.09 20.08 4.88
N LEU A 7 -9.00 20.12 5.65
CA LEU A 7 -8.77 19.18 6.75
C LEU A 7 -9.86 19.31 7.82
N GLU A 8 -10.22 20.53 8.22
CA GLU A 8 -11.26 20.75 9.21
C GLU A 8 -12.62 20.22 8.74
N GLN A 9 -12.94 20.37 7.46
CA GLN A 9 -14.16 19.81 6.87
C GLN A 9 -14.14 18.28 6.80
N ALA A 10 -13.01 17.69 6.38
CA ALA A 10 -12.86 16.24 6.33
C ALA A 10 -13.00 15.61 7.72
N LEU A 11 -12.46 16.25 8.77
CA LEU A 11 -12.57 15.76 10.15
C LEU A 11 -14.00 15.81 10.72
N LYS A 12 -14.94 16.51 10.07
CA LYS A 12 -16.38 16.51 10.46
C LYS A 12 -17.16 15.32 9.88
N LEU A 13 -16.58 14.60 8.91
CA LEU A 13 -17.17 13.39 8.32
C LEU A 13 -17.05 12.20 9.26
N SER A 14 -17.89 11.18 9.07
CA SER A 14 -17.74 9.89 9.76
C SER A 14 -16.44 9.17 9.35
N ASP A 15 -16.02 8.18 10.14
CA ASP A 15 -14.81 7.40 9.86
C ASP A 15 -14.84 6.73 8.49
N ALA A 16 -16.00 6.21 8.07
CA ALA A 16 -16.19 5.58 6.77
C ALA A 16 -16.07 6.59 5.62
N GLU A 17 -16.75 7.74 5.73
CA GLU A 17 -16.68 8.80 4.71
C GLU A 17 -15.27 9.40 4.59
N ARG A 18 -14.52 9.49 5.71
CA ARG A 18 -13.11 9.89 5.67
C ARG A 18 -12.24 8.85 4.98
N ALA A 19 -12.49 7.56 5.18
CA ALA A 19 -11.77 6.50 4.50
C ALA A 19 -12.01 6.55 2.98
N ASP A 20 -13.26 6.74 2.57
CA ASP A 20 -13.62 6.88 1.14
C ASP A 20 -12.97 8.12 0.52
N LEU A 21 -13.01 9.27 1.21
CA LEU A 21 -12.35 10.49 0.76
C LEU A 21 -10.83 10.32 0.65
N ALA A 22 -10.21 9.64 1.62
CA ALA A 22 -8.78 9.36 1.59
C ALA A 22 -8.40 8.47 0.41
N ALA A 23 -9.20 7.45 0.10
CA ALA A 23 -8.97 6.57 -1.06
C ALA A 23 -9.01 7.36 -2.38
N ILE A 24 -10.02 8.22 -2.57
CA ILE A 24 -10.12 9.07 -3.77
C ILE A 24 -8.92 10.01 -3.89
N LEU A 25 -8.47 10.61 -2.78
CA LEU A 25 -7.31 11.51 -2.79
C LEU A 25 -6.02 10.75 -3.14
N ILE A 26 -5.82 9.56 -2.58
CA ILE A 26 -4.66 8.71 -2.91
C ILE A 26 -4.67 8.33 -4.40
N ASP A 27 -5.80 7.87 -4.92
CA ASP A 27 -5.97 7.53 -6.34
C ASP A 27 -5.68 8.73 -7.25
N SER A 28 -6.08 9.93 -6.83
CA SER A 28 -5.78 11.15 -7.59
C SER A 28 -4.28 11.48 -7.69
N LEU A 29 -3.47 11.00 -6.73
CA LEU A 29 -2.02 11.16 -6.70
C LEU A 29 -1.31 10.09 -7.53
N ASP A 30 -1.95 8.95 -7.78
CA ASP A 30 -1.38 7.78 -8.46
C ASP A 30 -1.29 7.93 -9.99
N ARG A 31 -1.29 9.18 -10.50
CA ARG A 31 -1.25 9.48 -11.94
C ARG A 31 0.15 9.35 -12.55
N THR A 32 1.17 9.11 -11.73
CA THR A 32 2.56 8.91 -12.15
C THR A 32 3.04 7.54 -11.70
N VAL A 33 2.35 6.50 -12.14
CA VAL A 33 2.92 5.15 -12.14
C VAL A 33 4.05 5.17 -13.18
N GLU A 34 5.29 4.89 -12.76
CA GLU A 34 6.38 4.73 -13.72
C GLU A 34 5.97 3.66 -14.73
N PRO A 35 6.12 3.91 -16.05
CA PRO A 35 5.84 2.88 -17.03
C PRO A 35 6.62 1.62 -16.66
N ASN A 36 5.90 0.51 -16.48
CA ASN A 36 6.40 -0.82 -16.09
C ASN A 36 6.61 -1.10 -14.59
N SER A 37 6.14 -0.26 -13.65
CA SER A 37 6.18 -0.62 -12.21
C SER A 37 5.49 -1.95 -11.92
N ASP A 38 4.37 -2.23 -12.59
CA ASP A 38 3.61 -3.46 -12.43
C ASP A 38 4.43 -4.67 -12.90
N VAL A 39 5.10 -4.53 -14.04
CA VAL A 39 5.97 -5.58 -14.61
C VAL A 39 7.19 -5.82 -13.72
N ALA A 40 7.79 -4.76 -13.18
CA ALA A 40 8.91 -4.87 -12.24
C ALA A 40 8.48 -5.57 -10.95
N TRP A 41 7.28 -5.26 -10.45
CA TRP A 41 6.71 -5.88 -9.27
C TRP A 41 6.35 -7.36 -9.50
N GLU A 42 5.73 -7.68 -10.62
CA GLU A 42 5.45 -9.07 -11.01
C GLU A 42 6.74 -9.90 -11.11
N SER A 43 7.79 -9.34 -11.72
CA SER A 43 9.10 -10.00 -11.81
C SER A 43 9.71 -10.25 -10.42
N GLU A 44 9.57 -9.30 -9.50
CA GLU A 44 10.10 -9.44 -8.15
C GLU A 44 9.34 -10.50 -7.34
N ILE A 45 8.01 -10.54 -7.46
CA ILE A 45 7.19 -11.58 -6.83
C ILE A 45 7.57 -12.96 -7.39
N ALA A 46 7.71 -13.10 -8.71
CA ALA A 46 8.11 -14.34 -9.34
C ALA A 46 9.51 -14.80 -8.86
N ARG A 47 10.46 -13.87 -8.73
CA ARG A 47 11.79 -14.14 -8.16
C ARG A 47 11.68 -14.65 -6.72
N GLY A 48 10.90 -13.98 -5.88
CA GLY A 48 10.70 -14.35 -4.48
C GLY A 48 10.07 -15.72 -4.29
N VAL A 49 9.08 -16.08 -5.12
CA VAL A 49 8.47 -17.42 -5.13
C VAL A 49 9.51 -18.48 -5.50
N ALA A 50 10.30 -18.24 -6.56
CA ALA A 50 11.31 -19.20 -6.99
C ALA A 50 12.43 -19.40 -5.94
N GLU A 51 12.81 -18.36 -5.21
CA GLU A 51 13.77 -18.45 -4.10
C GLU A 51 13.22 -19.26 -2.92
N LEU A 52 11.93 -19.09 -2.60
CA LEU A 52 11.24 -19.90 -1.58
C LEU A 52 11.18 -21.37 -2.00
N ASP A 53 10.81 -21.66 -3.25
CA ASP A 53 10.70 -23.03 -3.77
C ASP A 53 12.06 -23.75 -3.79
N ARG A 54 13.15 -23.02 -4.09
CA ARG A 54 14.51 -23.57 -4.03
C ARG A 54 15.07 -23.67 -2.61
N GLY A 55 14.44 -23.03 -1.62
CA GLY A 55 14.93 -22.95 -0.25
C GLY A 55 16.11 -21.99 -0.06
N ASP A 56 16.31 -21.06 -1.01
CA ASP A 56 17.37 -20.05 -0.95
C ASP A 56 17.10 -19.02 0.16
N VAL A 57 15.83 -18.90 0.58
CA VAL A 57 15.37 -17.99 1.63
C VAL A 57 14.49 -18.71 2.66
N ALA A 58 14.62 -18.33 3.93
CA ALA A 58 13.82 -18.90 5.00
C ALA A 58 12.46 -18.20 5.12
N ALA A 59 11.38 -18.97 4.95
CA ALA A 59 10.04 -18.46 5.19
C ALA A 59 9.78 -18.23 6.69
N VAL A 60 9.10 -17.14 7.02
CA VAL A 60 8.57 -16.90 8.37
C VAL A 60 7.08 -17.21 8.41
N PRO A 61 6.52 -17.68 9.55
CA PRO A 61 5.08 -17.85 9.70
C PRO A 61 4.34 -16.53 9.42
N GLY A 62 3.25 -16.58 8.65
CA GLY A 62 2.53 -15.36 8.25
C GLY A 62 2.00 -14.51 9.41
N ALA A 63 1.70 -15.12 10.57
CA ALA A 63 1.33 -14.37 11.77
C ALA A 63 2.49 -13.54 12.33
N GLU A 64 3.72 -14.00 12.19
CA GLU A 64 4.93 -13.28 12.61
C GLU A 64 5.26 -12.16 11.62
N ALA A 65 5.18 -12.43 10.31
CA ALA A 65 5.33 -11.40 9.28
C ALA A 65 4.36 -10.23 9.49
N ARG A 66 3.08 -10.50 9.75
CA ARG A 66 2.06 -9.46 10.03
C ARG A 66 2.41 -8.58 11.24
N LYS A 67 2.98 -9.16 12.31
CA LYS A 67 3.41 -8.38 13.49
C LYS A 67 4.59 -7.46 13.18
N GLN A 68 5.37 -7.76 12.15
CA GLN A 68 6.52 -6.95 11.73
C GLN A 68 6.10 -5.81 10.82
N TRP A 69 5.13 -6.04 9.92
CA TRP A 69 4.63 -5.03 8.97
C TRP A 69 3.67 -4.00 9.59
N LEU A 70 2.97 -4.36 10.67
CA LEU A 70 1.99 -3.49 11.33
C LEU A 70 2.58 -2.65 12.48
N ARG A 71 3.90 -2.45 12.50
CA ARG A 71 4.59 -1.65 13.54
C ARG A 71 4.56 -0.16 13.23
#